data_AF-A0A819RDK3-F1
#
_entry.id   AF-A0A819RDK3-F1
#
_cell.length_a   1.000
_cell.length_b   1.000
_cell.length_c   1.000
_cell.angle_alpha   90.00
_cell.angle_beta   90.00
_cell.angle_gamma   90.00
#
_symmetry.space_group_name_H-M   'P 1'
#
loop_
_entity.id
_entity.type
_entity.pdbx_description
1 polymer ?
#
loop_
_entity_poly.entity_id
_entity_poly.type
_entity_poly.pdbx_seq_one_letter_code
_entity_poly.pdbx_strand_id
1 'polypeptide(L)'
;MYAIQAPAFDAAVTYQPPTTNSTPDHPPVHTVNLEAACEAKKKIVDNLPTKCEHCHTPFNAPNCIVELVKTGDVMAYCRGQGGCGRSQVLFVGVKTSIPRYRKVCVFKHNISCYEPNEAISLPSNIYALHGITPHETICDTCGQRYDAHPTGYDHNGWLEDGFDQLELPTDWPVFQDGKFIL
;
A
#
# COMPACT_ATOMS: atom_id res chain seq x y z
N MET A 1 -17.12 13.45 -4.88
CA MET A 1 -15.84 13.91 -5.49
C MET A 1 -16.21 14.86 -6.61
N TYR A 2 -15.53 16.00 -6.75
CA TYR A 2 -15.79 16.90 -7.88
C TYR A 2 -15.19 16.30 -9.16
N ALA A 3 -15.86 16.44 -10.31
CA ALA A 3 -15.36 15.94 -11.58
C ALA A 3 -13.94 16.47 -11.90
N ILE A 4 -13.64 17.70 -11.48
CA ILE A 4 -12.33 18.34 -11.65
C ILE A 4 -11.18 17.65 -10.90
N GLN A 5 -11.49 16.80 -9.91
CA GLN A 5 -10.50 16.07 -9.12
C GLN A 5 -10.19 14.68 -9.71
N ALA A 6 -11.06 14.15 -10.56
CA ALA A 6 -10.89 12.81 -11.13
C ALA A 6 -9.53 12.61 -11.78
N PRO A 7 -8.99 13.56 -12.59
CA PRO A 7 -7.68 13.40 -13.20
C PRO A 7 -6.53 13.19 -12.19
N ALA A 8 -6.58 13.84 -11.03
CA ALA A 8 -5.56 13.70 -10.00
C ALA A 8 -5.55 12.29 -9.37
N PHE A 9 -6.74 11.71 -9.17
CA PHE A 9 -6.90 10.35 -8.66
C PHE A 9 -6.61 9.29 -9.74
N ASP A 10 -7.08 9.48 -10.97
CA ASP A 10 -6.83 8.56 -12.08
C ASP A 10 -5.34 8.42 -12.37
N ALA A 11 -4.59 9.53 -12.37
CA ALA A 11 -3.13 9.50 -12.51
C ALA A 11 -2.42 8.84 -11.32
N ALA A 12 -3.04 8.79 -10.14
CA ALA A 12 -2.50 8.02 -9.01
C ALA A 12 -2.69 6.52 -9.20
N VAL A 13 -3.76 6.08 -9.86
CA VAL A 13 -3.99 4.67 -10.20
C VAL A 13 -2.92 4.15 -11.15
N THR A 14 -2.41 4.97 -12.08
CA THR A 14 -1.28 4.60 -12.96
C THR A 14 -0.03 4.18 -12.19
N TYR A 15 0.12 4.67 -10.94
CA TYR A 15 1.23 4.30 -10.07
C TYR A 15 0.95 3.06 -9.22
N GLN A 16 -0.31 2.65 -9.01
CA GLN A 16 -0.62 1.46 -8.21
C GLN A 16 -0.13 0.21 -8.96
N PRO A 17 0.95 -0.47 -8.51
CA PRO A 17 1.45 -1.62 -9.22
C PRO A 17 0.40 -2.73 -9.22
N PRO A 18 0.12 -3.37 -10.37
CA PRO A 18 -0.45 -4.70 -10.33
C PRO A 18 0.46 -5.61 -9.49
N THR A 19 -0.15 -6.34 -8.56
CA THR A 19 0.52 -7.37 -7.78
C THR A 19 0.23 -8.72 -8.41
N THR A 20 1.28 -9.50 -8.71
CA THR A 20 1.10 -10.89 -9.12
C THR A 20 0.79 -11.76 -7.92
N ASN A 21 0.06 -12.86 -8.13
CA ASN A 21 -0.04 -13.89 -7.10
C ASN A 21 1.34 -14.49 -6.81
N SER A 22 1.57 -14.90 -5.57
CA SER A 22 2.76 -15.67 -5.23
C SER A 22 2.70 -17.09 -5.79
N THR A 23 3.87 -17.71 -5.90
CA THR A 23 4.03 -19.12 -6.24
C THR A 23 4.95 -19.78 -5.19
N PRO A 24 5.12 -21.11 -5.17
CA PRO A 24 6.09 -21.75 -4.30
C PRO A 24 7.53 -21.23 -4.49
N ASP A 25 7.90 -20.83 -5.71
CA ASP A 25 9.29 -20.45 -6.03
C ASP A 25 9.52 -18.94 -6.12
N HIS A 26 8.45 -18.15 -6.30
CA HIS A 26 8.54 -16.69 -6.45
C HIS A 26 7.54 -15.93 -5.55
N PRO A 27 7.97 -14.82 -4.93
CA PRO A 27 7.07 -13.96 -4.15
C PRO A 27 6.09 -13.20 -5.05
N PRO A 28 5.08 -12.52 -4.47
CA PRO A 28 4.32 -11.51 -5.19
C PRO A 28 5.26 -10.44 -5.77
N VAL A 29 5.07 -10.09 -7.03
CA VAL A 29 5.84 -9.03 -7.70
C VAL A 29 4.95 -7.83 -7.93
N HIS A 30 5.47 -6.66 -7.60
CA HIS A 30 4.83 -5.36 -7.81
C HIS A 30 5.50 -4.68 -9.01
N THR A 31 4.80 -4.62 -10.14
CA THR A 31 5.36 -3.99 -11.36
C THR A 31 4.86 -2.56 -11.47
N VAL A 32 5.75 -1.57 -11.31
CA VAL A 32 5.42 -0.15 -11.48
C VAL A 32 6.02 0.36 -12.79
N ASN A 33 5.21 0.97 -13.65
CA ASN A 33 5.72 1.72 -14.80
C ASN A 33 5.90 3.20 -14.41
N LEU A 34 7.09 3.54 -13.90
CA LEU A 34 7.41 4.87 -13.39
C LEU A 34 7.41 5.95 -14.49
N GLU A 35 7.83 5.59 -15.70
CA GLU A 35 7.86 6.52 -16.84
C GLU A 35 6.45 6.93 -17.25
N ALA A 36 5.56 5.94 -17.45
CA ALA A 36 4.16 6.22 -17.79
C ALA A 36 3.44 7.00 -16.68
N ALA A 37 3.73 6.69 -15.41
CA ALA A 37 3.21 7.45 -14.28
C ALA A 37 3.73 8.90 -14.28
N CYS A 38 5.02 9.12 -14.57
CA CYS A 38 5.62 10.45 -14.67
C CYS A 38 4.94 11.28 -15.77
N GLU A 39 4.76 10.71 -16.97
CA GLU A 39 4.07 11.36 -18.08
C GLU A 39 2.62 11.72 -17.74
N ALA A 40 1.89 10.82 -17.07
CA ALA A 40 0.54 11.09 -16.61
C ALA A 40 0.51 12.24 -15.61
N LYS A 41 1.45 12.28 -14.65
CA LYS A 41 1.55 13.35 -13.65
C LYS A 41 1.91 14.70 -14.27
N LYS A 42 2.81 14.74 -15.25
CA LYS A 42 3.12 15.96 -16.01
C LYS A 42 1.89 16.54 -16.70
N LYS A 43 1.08 15.69 -17.35
CA LYS A 43 -0.18 16.10 -17.97
C LYS A 43 -1.17 16.68 -16.96
N ILE A 44 -1.21 16.18 -15.73
CA ILE A 44 -2.01 16.77 -14.65
C ILE A 44 -1.50 18.16 -14.30
N VAL A 45 -0.19 18.31 -14.12
CA VAL A 45 0.45 19.60 -13.81
C VAL A 45 0.14 20.66 -14.88
N ASP A 46 0.20 20.29 -16.15
CA ASP A 46 -0.10 21.19 -17.27
C ASP A 46 -1.59 21.62 -17.31
N ASN A 47 -2.48 20.81 -16.74
CA ASN A 47 -3.94 21.03 -16.77
C ASN A 47 -4.53 21.30 -15.38
N LEU A 48 -3.72 21.81 -14.45
CA LEU A 48 -4.20 22.11 -13.11
C LEU A 48 -5.31 23.16 -13.14
N PRO A 49 -6.39 22.96 -12.37
CA PRO A 49 -7.40 23.98 -12.23
C PRO A 49 -6.82 25.20 -11.51
N THR A 50 -7.19 26.39 -11.96
CA THR A 50 -6.67 27.67 -11.42
C THR A 50 -7.60 28.31 -10.40
N LYS A 51 -8.78 27.72 -10.18
CA LYS A 51 -9.86 28.24 -9.35
C LYS A 51 -10.63 27.10 -8.68
N CYS A 52 -11.26 27.42 -7.56
CA CYS A 52 -12.11 26.51 -6.82
C CYS A 52 -13.36 26.13 -7.63
N GLU A 53 -13.67 24.84 -7.73
CA GLU A 53 -14.88 24.39 -8.43
C GLU A 53 -16.19 24.87 -7.76
N HIS A 54 -16.17 25.06 -6.44
CA HIS A 54 -17.38 25.40 -5.70
C HIS A 54 -17.72 26.90 -5.70
N CYS A 55 -16.71 27.78 -5.62
CA CYS A 55 -16.94 29.22 -5.53
C CYS A 55 -16.21 30.03 -6.60
N HIS A 56 -15.50 29.37 -7.51
CA HIS A 56 -14.75 29.98 -8.62
C HIS A 56 -13.66 30.98 -8.22
N THR A 57 -13.38 31.11 -6.92
CA THR A 57 -12.27 31.92 -6.41
C THR A 57 -10.94 31.38 -6.96
N PRO A 58 -10.10 32.24 -7.55
CA PRO A 58 -8.76 31.88 -7.99
C PRO A 58 -7.91 31.34 -6.84
N PHE A 59 -7.06 30.34 -7.10
CA PHE A 59 -6.19 29.77 -6.07
C PHE A 59 -5.04 30.68 -5.63
N ASN A 60 -4.75 31.75 -6.38
CA ASN A 60 -3.83 32.80 -5.99
C ASN A 60 -4.48 33.94 -5.18
N ALA A 61 -5.79 33.85 -4.90
CA ALA A 61 -6.49 34.83 -4.09
C ALA A 61 -6.13 34.66 -2.60
N PRO A 62 -6.14 35.74 -1.79
CA PRO A 62 -5.73 35.70 -0.38
C PRO A 62 -6.62 34.81 0.51
N ASN A 63 -7.81 34.44 0.04
CA ASN A 63 -8.75 33.53 0.70
C ASN A 63 -8.68 32.09 0.18
N CYS A 64 -7.66 31.74 -0.61
CA CYS A 64 -7.34 30.36 -0.94
C CYS A 64 -5.85 30.08 -0.73
N ILE A 65 -5.53 28.88 -0.23
CA ILE A 65 -4.18 28.41 0.07
C ILE A 65 -3.95 27.14 -0.75
N VAL A 66 -2.82 27.05 -1.44
CA VAL A 66 -2.37 25.82 -2.10
C VAL A 66 -1.12 25.33 -1.39
N GLU A 67 -1.14 24.09 -0.91
CA GLU A 67 -0.02 23.53 -0.14
C GLU A 67 0.21 22.05 -0.43
N LEU A 68 1.45 21.63 -0.22
CA LEU A 68 1.85 20.23 -0.16
C LEU A 68 1.52 19.66 1.22
N VAL A 69 0.69 18.63 1.29
CA VAL A 69 0.40 17.92 2.52
C VAL A 69 1.41 16.79 2.76
N LYS A 70 1.51 16.30 4.01
CA LYS A 70 2.52 15.30 4.44
C LYS A 70 2.54 14.02 3.60
N THR A 71 1.45 13.67 2.94
CA THR A 71 1.32 12.49 2.07
C THR A 71 1.93 12.70 0.68
N GLY A 72 2.40 13.91 0.36
CA GLY A 72 2.87 14.28 -0.97
C GLY A 72 1.76 14.77 -1.90
N ASP A 73 0.50 14.84 -1.42
CA ASP A 73 -0.61 15.40 -2.19
C ASP A 73 -0.51 16.94 -2.20
N VAL A 74 -0.99 17.57 -3.26
CA VAL A 74 -1.17 19.02 -3.32
C VAL A 74 -2.65 19.33 -3.25
N MET A 75 -3.02 20.14 -2.28
CA MET A 75 -4.41 20.51 -2.01
C MET A 75 -4.58 22.03 -2.03
N ALA A 76 -5.70 22.47 -2.59
CA ALA A 76 -6.17 23.84 -2.47
C ALA A 76 -7.28 23.93 -1.41
N TYR A 77 -7.23 24.94 -0.55
CA TYR A 77 -8.22 25.21 0.49
C TYR A 77 -8.70 26.65 0.38
N CYS A 78 -9.99 26.87 0.16
CA CYS A 78 -10.54 28.22 0.18
C CYS A 78 -11.04 28.59 1.58
N ARG A 79 -10.12 29.12 2.39
CA ARG A 79 -10.29 29.50 3.81
C ARG A 79 -10.30 31.03 3.95
N GLY A 80 -11.15 31.57 4.83
CA GLY A 80 -11.22 33.00 5.14
C GLY A 80 -12.55 33.65 4.75
N GLN A 81 -12.70 34.95 5.03
CA GLN A 81 -13.92 35.71 4.73
C GLN A 81 -14.16 35.75 3.22
N GLY A 82 -15.30 35.22 2.76
CA GLY A 82 -15.62 35.07 1.34
C GLY A 82 -15.09 33.79 0.67
N GLY A 83 -14.38 32.92 1.40
CA GLY A 83 -14.07 31.56 0.95
C GLY A 83 -15.23 30.59 1.19
N CYS A 84 -15.35 29.53 0.39
CA CYS A 84 -16.41 28.54 0.54
C CYS A 84 -16.17 27.48 1.63
N GLY A 85 -14.99 27.48 2.25
CA GLY A 85 -14.60 26.48 3.25
C GLY A 85 -14.34 25.08 2.69
N ARG A 86 -14.34 24.91 1.36
CA ARG A 86 -14.08 23.62 0.71
C ARG A 86 -12.60 23.45 0.35
N SER A 87 -12.21 22.20 0.22
CA SER A 87 -10.90 21.78 -0.28
C SER A 87 -11.02 21.12 -1.65
N GLN A 88 -9.95 21.21 -2.43
CA GLN A 88 -9.82 20.57 -3.72
C GLN A 88 -8.45 19.89 -3.84
N VAL A 89 -8.44 18.60 -4.15
CA VAL A 89 -7.20 17.88 -4.50
C VAL A 89 -6.78 18.30 -5.89
N LEU A 90 -5.54 18.76 -6.02
CA LEU A 90 -4.94 19.19 -7.29
C LEU A 90 -3.99 18.11 -7.83
N PHE A 91 -3.30 17.42 -6.92
CA PHE A 91 -2.33 16.39 -7.24
C PHE A 91 -2.32 15.37 -6.11
N VAL A 92 -2.25 14.09 -6.46
CA VAL A 92 -2.10 13.00 -5.48
C VAL A 92 -0.65 12.52 -5.55
N GLY A 93 0.04 12.47 -4.40
CA GLY A 93 1.37 11.91 -4.28
C GLY A 93 1.40 10.42 -4.61
N VAL A 94 2.59 9.87 -4.75
CA VAL A 94 2.77 8.43 -5.03
C VAL A 94 3.52 7.77 -3.88
N LYS A 95 3.08 6.57 -3.50
CA LYS A 95 3.75 5.78 -2.46
C LYS A 95 4.91 5.02 -3.09
N THR A 96 6.12 5.53 -2.94
CA THR A 96 7.35 4.96 -3.52
C THR A 96 7.87 3.70 -2.83
N SER A 97 7.23 3.24 -1.76
CA SER A 97 7.60 2.00 -1.08
C SER A 97 6.83 0.79 -1.60
N ILE A 98 7.54 -0.18 -2.16
CA ILE A 98 7.02 -1.49 -2.54
C ILE A 98 7.41 -2.54 -1.49
N PRO A 99 6.54 -3.51 -1.16
CA PRO A 99 6.86 -4.51 -0.16
C PRO A 99 7.91 -5.49 -0.69
N ARG A 100 8.82 -5.88 0.20
CA ARG A 100 9.78 -6.95 -0.02
C ARG A 100 9.35 -8.18 0.76
N TYR A 101 9.61 -9.34 0.17
CA TYR A 101 9.22 -10.63 0.75
C TYR A 101 10.43 -11.52 0.99
N ARG A 102 10.40 -12.27 2.09
CA ARG A 102 11.32 -13.39 2.32
C ARG A 102 10.57 -14.70 2.41
N LYS A 103 11.26 -15.78 2.04
CA LYS A 103 10.73 -17.14 2.18
C LYS A 103 10.80 -17.59 3.64
N VAL A 104 9.71 -18.16 4.13
CA VAL A 104 9.62 -18.79 5.45
C VAL A 104 9.03 -20.19 5.32
N CYS A 105 9.26 -21.02 6.34
CA CYS A 105 8.66 -22.34 6.41
C CYS A 105 7.14 -22.21 6.59
N VAL A 106 6.35 -22.82 5.69
CA VAL A 106 4.91 -23.00 5.91
C VAL A 106 4.75 -24.11 6.93
N PHE A 107 4.12 -23.81 8.06
CA PHE A 107 3.94 -24.79 9.13
C PHE A 107 3.13 -25.98 8.63
N LYS A 108 3.71 -27.17 8.74
CA LYS A 108 3.07 -28.43 8.40
C LYS A 108 3.04 -29.33 9.63
N HIS A 109 1.83 -29.68 10.05
CA HIS A 109 1.60 -30.56 11.18
C HIS A 109 1.75 -32.04 10.78
N ASN A 110 2.44 -32.82 11.62
CA ASN A 110 2.47 -34.26 11.50
C ASN A 110 1.17 -34.89 12.02
N ILE A 111 0.34 -35.37 11.11
CA ILE A 111 -0.85 -36.14 11.50
C ILE A 111 -0.49 -37.64 11.65
N SER A 112 0.70 -38.08 11.24
CA SER A 112 1.06 -39.51 11.17
C SER A 112 1.49 -40.16 12.49
N CYS A 113 1.58 -39.40 13.59
CA CYS A 113 1.97 -39.95 14.90
C CYS A 113 0.81 -40.55 15.72
N TYR A 114 -0.43 -40.54 15.21
CA TYR A 114 -1.53 -41.23 15.89
C TYR A 114 -1.47 -42.72 15.58
N GLU A 115 -0.64 -43.45 16.33
CA GLU A 115 -0.88 -44.88 16.48
C GLU A 115 -2.29 -45.07 17.06
N PRO A 116 -3.18 -45.86 16.42
CA PRO A 116 -4.56 -46.01 16.89
C PRO A 116 -4.72 -46.67 18.27
N ASN A 117 -3.63 -47.08 18.93
CA ASN A 117 -3.67 -48.05 20.01
C ASN A 117 -3.02 -47.61 21.34
N GLU A 118 -2.49 -46.40 21.45
CA GLU A 118 -2.12 -45.86 22.76
C GLU A 118 -3.03 -44.67 23.10
N ALA A 119 -3.79 -44.84 24.18
CA ALA A 119 -4.59 -43.78 24.78
C ALA A 119 -3.66 -42.71 25.37
N ILE A 120 -3.05 -41.91 24.50
CA ILE A 120 -2.48 -40.63 24.87
C ILE A 120 -3.68 -39.76 25.21
N SER A 121 -3.75 -39.30 26.46
CA SER A 121 -4.58 -38.17 26.82
C SER A 121 -4.16 -37.00 25.95
N LEU A 122 -4.82 -36.88 24.78
CA LEU A 122 -4.83 -35.69 23.95
C LEU A 122 -4.97 -34.49 24.89
N PRO A 123 -4.11 -33.46 24.84
CA PRO A 123 -4.42 -32.19 25.45
C PRO A 123 -5.67 -31.66 24.75
N SER A 124 -6.83 -31.97 25.33
CA SER A 124 -8.16 -31.44 25.06
C SER A 124 -8.46 -31.18 23.57
N ASN A 125 -9.32 -32.03 23.02
CA ASN A 125 -10.08 -31.94 21.76
C ASN A 125 -10.60 -30.52 21.39
N ILE A 126 -10.60 -29.58 22.33
CA ILE A 126 -10.94 -28.16 22.18
C ILE A 126 -10.01 -27.45 21.16
N TYR A 127 -8.71 -27.74 21.14
CA TYR A 127 -7.77 -27.00 20.27
C TYR A 127 -7.98 -27.31 18.77
N ALA A 128 -8.21 -28.57 18.42
CA ALA A 128 -8.51 -28.99 17.04
C ALA A 128 -9.89 -28.48 16.57
N LEU A 129 -10.89 -28.45 17.46
CA LEU A 129 -12.24 -27.93 17.18
C LEU A 129 -12.27 -26.41 16.93
N HIS A 130 -11.30 -25.66 17.47
CA HIS A 130 -11.19 -24.20 17.30
C HIS A 130 -10.08 -23.77 16.33
N GLY A 131 -9.40 -24.71 15.65
CA GLY A 131 -8.31 -24.41 14.72
C GLY A 131 -7.06 -23.83 15.39
N ILE A 132 -6.86 -24.07 16.68
CA ILE A 132 -5.73 -23.56 17.45
C ILE A 132 -4.66 -24.66 17.47
N THR A 133 -3.50 -24.40 16.85
CA THR A 133 -2.36 -25.31 16.91
C THR A 133 -1.59 -25.08 18.23
N PRO A 134 -1.36 -26.11 19.07
CA PRO A 134 -0.58 -25.96 20.30
C PRO A 134 0.83 -25.43 20.02
N HIS A 135 1.34 -24.54 20.87
CA HIS A 135 2.64 -23.88 20.68
C HIS A 135 3.82 -24.87 20.60
N GLU A 136 3.72 -26.00 21.28
CA GLU A 136 4.77 -27.03 21.35
C GLU A 136 4.82 -27.95 20.12
N THR A 137 3.84 -27.83 19.22
CA THR A 137 3.75 -28.69 18.03
C THR A 137 4.96 -28.49 17.13
N ILE A 138 5.63 -29.57 16.75
CA ILE A 138 6.81 -29.55 15.88
C ILE A 138 6.37 -29.58 14.41
N CYS A 139 7.00 -28.73 13.60
CA CYS A 139 6.80 -28.68 12.16
C CYS A 139 7.56 -29.80 11.45
N ASP A 140 6.88 -30.52 10.56
CA ASP A 140 7.49 -31.61 9.78
C ASP A 140 8.54 -31.14 8.77
N THR A 141 8.39 -29.91 8.29
CA THR A 141 9.26 -29.41 7.23
C THR A 141 10.60 -28.95 7.78
N CYS A 142 10.60 -28.29 8.94
CA CYS A 142 11.81 -27.64 9.48
C CYS A 142 12.20 -28.09 10.90
N GLY A 143 11.41 -28.93 11.56
CA GLY A 143 11.66 -29.41 12.92
C GLY A 143 11.52 -28.35 14.02
N GLN A 144 11.10 -27.12 13.69
CA GLN A 144 10.89 -26.06 14.66
C GLN A 144 9.48 -26.11 15.27
N ARG A 145 9.32 -25.59 16.48
CA ARG A 145 8.02 -25.43 17.14
C ARG A 145 7.12 -24.45 16.39
N TYR A 146 5.80 -24.60 16.56
CA TYR A 146 4.79 -23.71 15.96
C TYR A 146 5.01 -22.25 16.37
N ASP A 147 5.30 -22.00 17.65
CA ASP A 147 5.57 -20.65 18.18
C ASP A 147 6.83 -19.98 17.60
N ALA A 148 7.75 -20.76 17.04
CA ALA A 148 8.94 -20.25 16.35
C ALA A 148 8.66 -19.86 14.89
N HIS A 149 7.49 -20.21 14.33
CA HIS A 149 7.12 -19.80 12.99
C HIS A 149 6.62 -18.34 12.99
N PRO A 150 7.09 -17.49 12.06
CA PRO A 150 6.57 -16.14 11.95
C PRO A 150 5.10 -16.18 11.54
N THR A 151 4.32 -15.17 11.92
CA THR A 151 2.91 -15.03 11.49
C THR A 151 2.81 -14.13 10.26
N GLY A 152 1.70 -14.21 9.52
CA GLY A 152 1.41 -13.29 8.42
C GLY A 152 2.03 -13.62 7.07
N TYR A 153 2.56 -14.84 6.89
CA TYR A 153 2.98 -15.33 5.58
C TYR A 153 1.80 -15.91 4.78
N ASP A 154 1.90 -15.92 3.45
CA ASP A 154 0.86 -16.46 2.57
C ASP A 154 0.87 -18.01 2.49
N HIS A 155 -0.05 -18.62 1.74
CA HIS A 155 -0.11 -20.08 1.59
C HIS A 155 1.15 -20.71 0.96
N ASN A 156 1.99 -19.92 0.30
CA ASN A 156 3.26 -20.36 -0.28
C ASN A 156 4.43 -20.13 0.67
N GLY A 157 4.27 -19.45 1.80
CA GLY A 157 5.35 -19.15 2.74
C GLY A 157 6.13 -17.89 2.41
N TRP A 158 5.52 -16.91 1.73
CA TRP A 158 6.11 -15.59 1.57
C TRP A 158 5.62 -14.65 2.66
N LEU A 159 6.58 -14.04 3.37
CA LEU A 159 6.32 -13.08 4.43
C LEU A 159 6.85 -11.70 4.01
N GLU A 160 6.03 -10.67 4.13
CA GLU A 160 6.48 -9.28 3.99
C GLU A 160 7.49 -8.95 5.09
N ASP A 161 8.72 -8.59 4.71
CA ASP A 161 9.83 -8.40 5.65
C ASP A 161 10.42 -6.99 5.61
N GLY A 162 9.88 -6.13 4.76
CA GLY A 162 10.30 -4.75 4.63
C GLY A 162 9.72 -4.10 3.38
N PHE A 163 10.29 -2.94 3.04
CA PHE A 163 9.93 -2.22 1.83
C PHE A 163 11.19 -1.79 1.11
N ASP A 164 11.19 -1.94 -0.21
CA ASP A 164 12.18 -1.33 -1.09
C ASP A 164 11.64 0.02 -1.57
N GLN A 165 12.54 0.99 -1.65
CA GLN A 165 12.22 2.35 -2.05
C GLN A 165 12.47 2.51 -3.55
N LEU A 166 11.43 2.84 -4.30
CA LEU A 166 11.54 3.17 -5.72
C LEU A 166 12.12 4.57 -5.89
N GLU A 167 13.12 4.67 -6.76
CA GLU A 167 13.64 5.95 -7.22
C GLU A 167 12.68 6.52 -8.26
N LEU A 168 12.21 7.75 -8.02
CA LEU A 168 11.40 8.46 -9.00
C LEU A 168 12.29 8.92 -10.18
N PRO A 169 11.75 9.01 -11.39
CA PRO A 169 12.41 9.65 -12.52
C PRO A 169 12.91 11.06 -12.16
N THR A 170 14.04 11.48 -12.74
CA THR A 170 14.65 12.79 -12.44
C THR A 170 13.78 13.98 -12.83
N ASP A 171 12.85 13.78 -13.76
CA ASP A 171 11.90 14.75 -14.28
C ASP A 171 10.50 14.59 -13.65
N TRP A 172 10.43 13.94 -12.48
CA TRP A 172 9.18 13.81 -11.74
C TRP A 172 8.69 15.18 -11.24
N PRO A 173 7.39 15.51 -11.37
CA PRO A 173 6.89 16.79 -10.91
C PRO A 173 7.04 16.99 -9.40
N VAL A 174 7.71 18.07 -8.99
CA VAL A 174 7.91 18.44 -7.58
C VAL A 174 7.18 19.75 -7.27
N PHE A 175 6.38 19.77 -6.20
CA PHE A 175 5.75 21.00 -5.72
C PHE A 175 6.65 21.72 -4.71
N GLN A 176 7.15 22.89 -5.08
CA GLN A 176 8.04 23.71 -4.27
C GLN A 176 7.64 25.20 -4.39
N ASP A 177 7.62 25.90 -3.26
CA ASP A 177 7.34 27.35 -3.21
C ASP A 177 6.03 27.76 -3.92
N GLY A 178 4.99 26.94 -3.80
CA GLY A 178 3.67 27.21 -4.38
C GLY A 178 3.52 26.87 -5.87
N LYS A 179 4.51 26.24 -6.49
CA LYS A 179 4.50 25.88 -7.91
C LYS A 179 5.07 24.48 -8.17
N PHE A 180 4.70 23.88 -9.30
CA PHE A 180 5.34 22.65 -9.78
C PHE A 180 6.61 22.97 -10.57
N ILE A 181 7.63 22.14 -10.37
CA ILE A 181 8.89 22.11 -11.10
C ILE A 181 8.97 20.76 -11.82
N LEU A 182 9.33 20.78 -13.10
CA LEU A 182 9.48 19.60 -13.98
C LEU A 182 10.94 19.39 -14.37
#